data_AF-E4KQK1-F1
#
_entry.id   AF-E4KQK1-F1
#
_cell.length_a   1.000
_cell.length_b   1.000
_cell.length_c   1.000
_cell.angle_alpha   90.00
_cell.angle_beta   90.00
_cell.angle_gamma   90.00
#
_symmetry.space_group_name_H-M   'P 1'
#
loop_
_entity.id
_entity.type
_entity.pdbx_description
1 polymer ?
#
loop_
_entity_poly.entity_id
_entity_poly.type
_entity_poly.pdbx_seq_one_letter_code
_entity_poly.pdbx_strand_id
1 'polypeptide(L)'
;MSILPPNKKTKTIDTPKNFFIFGATMNGKSYLAGEFPNPLFLDTDGNASANPYPSIPLRNVRGKNGKITHSAVDQLDQIITELQTSKHTYETIILDVIDDIVVMIEQYVCDKAGVEALADIPFGKGYASFNSIFQQLVIELKALPLNIIYVSRIATFEENNVTIEKPSLKEKYVNVVNGNCDYMIQAKKIGKKYVRFVKDKRKNYTREGIDDERILAILDTVTGAFDKSKSASKREQDAIVKKMQEQEEEVLEESASEPQQGEKSKLYVDPPEAKELFEDLEVDPTKPPFTEPKQDSNPEGHPVSNRKRPKIK
;
A
#
# COMPACT_ATOMS: atom_id res chain seq x y z
N MET A 1 -13.07 -21.90 -29.54
CA MET A 1 -14.01 -22.19 -28.44
C MET A 1 -14.45 -20.88 -27.82
N SER A 2 -15.67 -20.76 -27.30
CA SER A 2 -16.11 -19.54 -26.60
C SER A 2 -15.23 -19.32 -25.35
N ILE A 3 -14.75 -18.09 -25.15
CA ILE A 3 -13.95 -17.69 -23.97
C ILE A 3 -14.83 -17.51 -22.72
N LEU A 4 -16.15 -17.44 -22.88
CA LEU A 4 -17.08 -17.23 -21.78
C LEU A 4 -17.33 -18.54 -21.01
N PRO A 5 -17.33 -18.50 -19.67
CA PRO A 5 -17.65 -19.68 -18.87
C PRO A 5 -19.13 -20.05 -18.97
N PRO A 6 -19.50 -21.31 -18.67
CA PRO A 6 -20.90 -21.73 -18.56
C PRO A 6 -21.66 -20.92 -17.49
N ASN A 7 -22.90 -20.53 -17.78
CA ASN A 7 -23.76 -19.80 -16.82
C ASN A 7 -24.30 -20.74 -15.73
N LYS A 8 -23.44 -21.10 -14.77
CA LYS A 8 -23.77 -21.91 -13.59
C LYS A 8 -23.09 -21.32 -12.36
N LYS A 9 -23.80 -21.34 -11.22
CA LYS A 9 -23.22 -20.91 -9.94
C LYS A 9 -22.11 -21.87 -9.52
N THR A 10 -20.93 -21.35 -9.23
CA THR A 10 -19.80 -22.08 -8.63
C THR A 10 -19.80 -21.90 -7.11
N LYS A 11 -19.23 -22.86 -6.39
CA LYS A 11 -18.94 -22.66 -4.96
C LYS A 11 -17.89 -21.55 -4.83
N THR A 12 -18.11 -20.63 -3.90
CA THR A 12 -17.16 -19.56 -3.61
C THR A 12 -16.01 -20.11 -2.78
N ILE A 13 -14.78 -19.85 -3.22
CA ILE A 13 -13.61 -19.90 -2.35
C ILE A 13 -13.58 -18.57 -1.63
N ASP A 14 -13.73 -18.60 -0.31
CA ASP A 14 -13.91 -17.39 0.50
C ASP A 14 -12.68 -17.06 1.34
N THR A 15 -11.53 -17.68 1.10
CA THR A 15 -10.30 -17.37 1.83
C THR A 15 -9.84 -15.93 1.56
N PRO A 16 -9.71 -15.08 2.60
CA PRO A 16 -9.22 -13.72 2.45
C PRO A 16 -7.73 -13.73 2.06
N LYS A 17 -7.35 -12.82 1.17
CA LYS A 17 -5.99 -12.73 0.61
C LYS A 17 -5.35 -11.37 0.84
N ASN A 18 -6.12 -10.31 1.05
CA ASN A 18 -5.62 -8.95 1.14
C ASN A 18 -5.90 -8.35 2.53
N PHE A 19 -4.88 -7.80 3.19
CA PHE A 19 -4.99 -7.36 4.58
C PHE A 19 -4.38 -5.98 4.76
N PHE A 20 -5.06 -5.12 5.53
CA PHE A 20 -4.54 -3.84 5.96
C PHE A 20 -4.33 -3.85 7.48
N ILE A 21 -3.07 -3.90 7.92
CA ILE A 21 -2.69 -4.00 9.33
C ILE A 21 -2.13 -2.65 9.79
N PHE A 22 -2.67 -2.08 10.86
CA PHE A 22 -2.19 -0.80 11.38
C PHE A 22 -2.11 -0.76 12.91
N GLY A 23 -1.34 0.19 13.45
CA GLY A 23 -1.05 0.26 14.88
C GLY A 23 0.22 1.05 15.22
N ALA A 24 0.41 1.38 16.49
CA ALA A 24 1.60 2.09 16.95
C ALA A 24 2.89 1.24 16.78
N THR A 25 4.03 1.90 16.90
CA THR A 25 5.34 1.24 16.90
C THR A 25 5.38 0.18 18.01
N MET A 26 6.01 -0.96 17.74
CA MET A 26 6.12 -2.09 18.69
C MET A 26 4.79 -2.73 19.13
N ASN A 27 3.66 -2.45 18.47
CA ASN A 27 2.37 -3.11 18.73
C ASN A 27 2.19 -4.46 18.03
N GLY A 28 3.26 -5.02 17.44
CA GLY A 28 3.23 -6.36 16.85
C GLY A 28 2.62 -6.44 15.45
N LYS A 29 2.61 -5.34 14.69
CA LYS A 29 2.14 -5.31 13.29
C LYS A 29 2.93 -6.27 12.39
N SER A 30 4.25 -6.06 12.30
CA SER A 30 5.16 -6.89 11.50
C SER A 30 5.22 -8.33 12.02
N TYR A 31 5.02 -8.54 13.33
CA TYR A 31 4.92 -9.87 13.91
C TYR A 31 3.67 -10.61 13.41
N LEU A 32 2.49 -9.97 13.44
CA LEU A 32 1.27 -10.54 12.86
C LEU A 32 1.42 -10.76 11.34
N ALA A 33 1.97 -9.79 10.61
CA ALA A 33 2.17 -9.92 9.17
C ALA A 33 3.09 -11.10 8.83
N GLY A 34 4.14 -11.33 9.62
CA GLY A 34 5.07 -12.45 9.44
C GLY A 34 4.52 -13.83 9.80
N GLU A 35 3.39 -13.94 10.51
CA GLU A 35 2.73 -15.24 10.75
C GLU A 35 2.10 -15.81 9.48
N PHE A 36 1.89 -14.99 8.45
CA PHE A 36 1.34 -15.42 7.18
C PHE A 36 2.30 -16.35 6.42
N PRO A 37 1.77 -17.24 5.56
CA PRO A 37 2.56 -18.19 4.79
C PRO A 37 3.70 -17.56 3.98
N ASN A 38 4.92 -18.10 4.13
CA ASN A 38 6.11 -17.80 3.32
C ASN A 38 6.25 -16.30 2.96
N PRO A 39 6.46 -15.41 3.96
CA PRO A 39 6.39 -13.97 3.76
C PRO A 39 7.67 -13.40 3.13
N LEU A 40 7.49 -12.41 2.25
CA LEU A 40 8.52 -11.50 1.77
C LEU A 40 8.19 -10.08 2.22
N PHE A 41 9.07 -9.47 3.00
CA PHE A 41 8.94 -8.09 3.43
C PHE A 41 9.53 -7.14 2.38
N LEU A 42 8.76 -6.14 1.98
CA LEU A 42 9.22 -4.96 1.26
C LEU A 42 9.35 -3.84 2.29
N ASP A 43 10.56 -3.72 2.84
CA ASP A 43 10.87 -2.90 4.01
C ASP A 43 11.27 -1.47 3.60
N THR A 44 10.62 -0.48 4.18
CA THR A 44 10.95 0.94 3.98
C THR A 44 11.55 1.60 5.22
N ASP A 45 11.32 1.04 6.40
CA ASP A 45 11.62 1.68 7.68
C ASP A 45 12.92 1.17 8.31
N GLY A 46 13.55 0.16 7.69
CA GLY A 46 14.85 -0.38 8.08
C GLY A 46 14.80 -1.39 9.21
N ASN A 47 13.60 -1.80 9.63
CA ASN A 47 13.41 -2.78 10.69
C ASN A 47 13.43 -4.24 10.19
N ALA A 48 13.73 -4.48 8.91
CA ALA A 48 13.88 -5.84 8.38
C ALA A 48 14.79 -6.74 9.21
N SER A 49 15.92 -6.19 9.70
CA SER A 49 16.89 -6.95 10.51
C SER A 49 16.35 -7.43 11.87
N ALA A 50 15.23 -6.87 12.33
CA ALA A 50 14.59 -7.25 13.58
C ALA A 50 13.61 -8.43 13.43
N ASN A 51 13.32 -8.89 12.21
CA ASN A 51 12.48 -10.04 11.93
C ASN A 51 13.27 -11.16 11.21
N PRO A 52 12.87 -12.43 11.34
CA PRO A 52 13.61 -13.56 10.77
C PRO A 52 13.27 -13.85 9.31
N TYR A 53 12.51 -12.98 8.63
CA TYR A 53 11.94 -13.26 7.31
C TYR A 53 12.75 -12.60 6.18
N PRO A 54 12.70 -13.15 4.95
CA PRO A 54 13.28 -12.51 3.78
C PRO A 54 12.74 -11.10 3.58
N SER A 55 13.63 -10.16 3.25
CA SER A 55 13.28 -8.76 3.08
C SER A 55 14.03 -8.10 1.92
N ILE A 56 13.36 -7.22 1.19
CA ILE A 56 13.95 -6.32 0.20
C ILE A 56 13.78 -4.88 0.70
N PRO A 57 14.87 -4.12 0.90
CA PRO A 57 14.77 -2.72 1.32
C PRO A 57 14.40 -1.82 0.13
N LEU A 58 13.25 -1.16 0.21
CA LEU A 58 12.79 -0.17 -0.77
C LEU A 58 13.28 1.23 -0.39
N ARG A 59 13.86 1.94 -1.37
CA ARG A 59 14.32 3.33 -1.16
C ARG A 59 14.42 4.10 -2.46
N ASN A 60 14.24 5.42 -2.42
CA ASN A 60 14.67 6.29 -3.50
C ASN A 60 16.19 6.51 -3.43
N VAL A 61 16.95 5.90 -4.35
CA VAL A 61 18.41 6.07 -4.45
C VAL A 61 18.73 7.31 -5.28
N ARG A 62 19.56 8.21 -4.74
CA ARG A 62 19.99 9.44 -5.41
C ARG A 62 21.42 9.34 -5.94
N GLY A 63 21.64 9.89 -7.13
CA GLY A 63 22.95 10.05 -7.74
C GLY A 63 23.71 11.26 -7.22
N LYS A 64 24.94 11.47 -7.73
CA LYS A 64 25.79 12.62 -7.35
C LYS A 64 25.16 13.99 -7.66
N ASN A 65 24.26 14.04 -8.63
CA ASN A 65 23.50 15.24 -9.02
C ASN A 65 22.27 15.48 -8.13
N GLY A 66 22.08 14.67 -7.08
CA GLY A 66 20.92 14.75 -6.19
C GLY A 66 19.62 14.21 -6.79
N LYS A 67 19.58 13.80 -8.06
CA LYS A 67 18.39 13.23 -8.71
C LYS A 67 18.21 11.75 -8.37
N ILE A 68 16.97 11.28 -8.38
CA ILE A 68 16.66 9.87 -8.17
C ILE A 68 17.14 9.09 -9.39
N THR A 69 18.05 8.14 -9.15
CA THR A 69 18.59 7.25 -10.20
C THR A 69 17.95 5.87 -10.18
N HIS A 70 17.40 5.47 -9.02
CA HIS A 70 16.67 4.22 -8.87
C HIS A 70 15.57 4.44 -7.82
N SER A 71 14.32 4.50 -8.27
CA SER A 71 13.19 4.85 -7.41
C SER A 71 12.59 3.61 -6.75
N ALA A 72 11.85 3.82 -5.66
CA ALA A 72 11.05 2.75 -5.05
C ALA A 72 9.94 2.26 -6.01
N VAL A 73 9.45 3.12 -6.91
CA VAL A 73 8.47 2.76 -7.95
C VAL A 73 9.08 1.75 -8.92
N ASP A 74 10.29 2.02 -9.43
CA ASP A 74 10.99 1.10 -10.34
C ASP A 74 11.33 -0.22 -9.65
N GLN A 75 11.69 -0.19 -8.37
CA GLN A 75 11.93 -1.40 -7.56
C GLN A 75 10.66 -2.24 -7.42
N LEU A 76 9.53 -1.61 -7.11
CA LEU A 76 8.25 -2.30 -6.97
C LEU A 76 7.82 -2.95 -8.29
N ASP A 77 7.95 -2.25 -9.41
CA ASP A 77 7.66 -2.77 -10.75
C ASP A 77 8.52 -4.01 -11.08
N GLN A 78 9.83 -3.94 -10.80
CA GLN A 78 10.74 -5.07 -10.98
C GLN A 78 10.38 -6.26 -10.08
N ILE A 79 10.04 -6.01 -8.81
CA ILE A 79 9.66 -7.06 -7.85
C ILE A 79 8.35 -7.72 -8.28
N ILE A 80 7.33 -6.95 -8.66
CA ILE A 80 6.05 -7.47 -9.13
C ILE A 80 6.26 -8.30 -10.41
N THR A 81 7.08 -7.81 -11.34
CA THR A 81 7.43 -8.53 -12.56
C THR A 81 8.13 -9.85 -12.26
N GLU A 82 9.09 -9.86 -11.33
CA GLU A 82 9.81 -11.07 -10.90
C GLU A 82 8.84 -12.07 -10.24
N LEU A 83 7.92 -11.61 -9.39
CA LEU A 83 6.90 -12.45 -8.76
C LEU A 83 5.91 -13.05 -9.77
N GLN A 84 5.73 -12.44 -10.95
CA GLN A 84 4.86 -12.95 -12.01
C GLN A 84 5.57 -13.92 -12.96
N THR A 85 6.88 -13.73 -13.17
CA THR A 85 7.62 -14.38 -14.26
C THR A 85 8.57 -15.49 -13.78
N SER A 86 9.07 -15.38 -12.55
CA SER A 86 10.03 -16.32 -12.00
C SER A 86 9.39 -17.35 -11.06
N LYS A 87 10.04 -18.51 -10.93
CA LYS A 87 9.64 -19.52 -9.95
C LYS A 87 10.11 -19.10 -8.56
N HIS A 88 9.19 -19.01 -7.62
CA HIS A 88 9.49 -18.72 -6.21
C HIS A 88 8.57 -19.51 -5.27
N THR A 89 8.89 -19.49 -3.97
CA THR A 89 8.11 -20.15 -2.91
C THR A 89 7.35 -19.16 -2.02
N TYR A 90 7.46 -17.86 -2.29
CA TYR A 90 6.70 -16.84 -1.56
C TYR A 90 5.20 -17.02 -1.75
N GLU A 91 4.45 -16.88 -0.67
CA GLU A 91 2.99 -16.93 -0.65
C GLU A 91 2.38 -15.64 -0.12
N THR A 92 3.18 -14.77 0.51
CA THR A 92 2.73 -13.49 1.08
C THR A 92 3.73 -12.37 0.80
N ILE A 93 3.24 -11.22 0.35
CA ILE A 93 4.01 -9.98 0.19
C ILE A 93 3.55 -8.97 1.24
N ILE A 94 4.50 -8.37 1.96
CA ILE A 94 4.23 -7.43 3.06
C ILE A 94 4.89 -6.10 2.75
N LEU A 95 4.09 -5.03 2.66
CA LEU A 95 4.58 -3.65 2.48
C LEU A 95 4.68 -3.00 3.86
N ASP A 96 5.89 -2.87 4.40
CA ASP A 96 6.17 -2.39 5.76
C ASP A 96 7.12 -1.17 5.72
N VAL A 97 6.64 0.08 5.69
CA VAL A 97 5.24 0.55 5.79
C VAL A 97 4.77 1.29 4.55
N ILE A 98 3.47 1.12 4.23
CA ILE A 98 2.83 1.77 3.08
C ILE A 98 2.87 3.30 3.15
N ASP A 99 2.92 3.87 4.36
CA ASP A 99 3.08 5.30 4.59
C ASP A 99 4.33 5.87 3.91
N ASP A 100 5.45 5.16 3.99
CA ASP A 100 6.71 5.62 3.39
C ASP A 100 6.71 5.42 1.88
N ILE A 101 6.08 4.36 1.39
CA ILE A 101 5.91 4.13 -0.06
C ILE A 101 5.13 5.29 -0.69
N VAL A 102 4.08 5.77 -0.02
CA VAL A 102 3.35 6.98 -0.47
C VAL A 102 4.29 8.18 -0.55
N VAL A 103 5.09 8.42 0.48
CA VAL A 103 6.08 9.53 0.44
C VAL A 103 7.10 9.32 -0.68
N MET A 104 7.56 8.10 -0.92
CA MET A 104 8.53 7.78 -1.98
C MET A 104 7.95 7.98 -3.38
N ILE A 105 6.67 7.66 -3.61
CA ILE A 105 5.97 7.94 -4.88
C ILE A 105 5.86 9.45 -5.10
N GLU A 106 5.49 10.22 -4.06
CA GLU A 106 5.43 11.68 -4.13
C GLU A 106 6.80 12.28 -4.50
N GLN A 107 7.86 11.85 -3.82
CA GLN A 107 9.23 12.25 -4.14
C GLN A 107 9.64 11.90 -5.57
N TYR A 108 9.24 10.72 -6.07
CA TYR A 108 9.53 10.29 -7.45
C TYR A 108 8.86 11.20 -8.48
N VAL A 109 7.58 11.53 -8.29
CA VAL A 109 6.85 12.45 -9.17
C VAL A 109 7.46 13.86 -9.15
N CYS A 110 7.76 14.38 -7.95
CA CYS A 110 8.41 15.69 -7.79
C CYS A 110 9.81 15.73 -8.44
N ASP A 111 10.62 14.68 -8.25
CA ASP A 111 11.99 14.61 -8.80
C ASP A 111 11.99 14.62 -10.34
N LYS A 112 11.05 13.88 -10.96
CA LYS A 112 10.83 13.85 -12.41
C LYS A 112 10.35 15.18 -12.98
N ALA A 113 9.50 15.90 -12.25
CA ALA A 113 9.03 17.23 -12.66
C ALA A 113 10.02 18.35 -12.32
N GLY A 114 11.03 18.09 -11.49
CA GLY A 114 12.01 19.09 -11.05
C GLY A 114 11.42 20.12 -10.08
N VAL A 115 10.43 19.73 -9.28
CA VAL A 115 9.74 20.58 -8.30
C VAL A 115 9.83 20.00 -6.89
N GLU A 116 9.42 20.77 -5.88
CA GLU A 116 9.44 20.32 -4.47
C GLU A 116 8.11 19.71 -4.04
N ALA A 117 6.97 20.24 -4.51
CA ALA A 117 5.65 19.75 -4.16
C ALA A 117 4.83 19.34 -5.40
N LEU A 118 3.92 18.36 -5.24
CA LEU A 118 2.99 17.95 -6.29
C LEU A 118 2.12 19.10 -6.80
N ALA A 119 1.83 20.08 -5.93
CA ALA A 119 1.04 21.26 -6.25
C ALA A 119 1.73 22.23 -7.22
N ASP A 120 3.06 22.18 -7.31
CA ASP A 120 3.85 23.03 -8.21
C ASP A 120 3.77 22.55 -9.66
N ILE A 121 3.26 21.32 -9.88
CA ILE A 121 3.03 20.77 -11.21
C ILE A 121 1.69 21.32 -11.75
N PRO A 122 1.69 22.06 -12.87
CA PRO A 122 0.50 22.76 -13.37
C PRO A 122 -0.72 21.86 -13.58
N PHE A 123 -1.90 22.45 -13.40
CA PHE A 123 -3.20 21.82 -13.68
C PHE A 123 -3.47 20.54 -12.87
N GLY A 124 -2.83 20.38 -11.70
CA GLY A 124 -3.02 19.22 -10.82
C GLY A 124 -2.41 17.92 -11.36
N LYS A 125 -1.60 18.00 -12.43
CA LYS A 125 -0.93 16.84 -13.04
C LYS A 125 -0.06 16.06 -12.05
N GLY A 126 0.51 16.72 -11.05
CA GLY A 126 1.29 16.07 -9.99
C GLY A 126 0.44 15.09 -9.16
N TYR A 127 -0.71 15.55 -8.67
CA TYR A 127 -1.65 14.70 -7.93
C TYR A 127 -2.23 13.58 -8.81
N ALA A 128 -2.54 13.86 -10.07
CA ALA A 128 -3.02 12.85 -11.01
C ALA A 128 -1.97 11.76 -11.25
N SER A 129 -0.71 12.14 -11.49
CA SER A 129 0.40 11.19 -11.69
C SER A 129 0.65 10.34 -10.44
N PHE A 130 0.68 10.97 -9.26
CA PHE A 130 0.78 10.27 -7.99
C PHE A 130 -0.34 9.23 -7.83
N ASN A 131 -1.59 9.64 -8.04
CA ASN A 131 -2.76 8.78 -7.84
C ASN A 131 -2.73 7.61 -8.83
N SER A 132 -2.33 7.84 -10.08
CA SER A 132 -2.20 6.80 -11.10
C SER A 132 -1.19 5.74 -10.66
N ILE A 133 0.02 6.14 -10.24
CA ILE A 133 1.07 5.22 -9.80
C ILE A 133 0.61 4.43 -8.57
N PHE A 134 0.02 5.10 -7.59
CA PHE A 134 -0.42 4.46 -6.35
C PHE A 134 -1.56 3.46 -6.58
N GLN A 135 -2.54 3.81 -7.42
CA GLN A 135 -3.64 2.90 -7.76
C GLN A 135 -3.14 1.70 -8.58
N GLN A 136 -2.25 1.93 -9.55
CA GLN A 136 -1.63 0.87 -10.33
C GLN A 136 -0.91 -0.15 -9.42
N LEU A 137 -0.09 0.33 -8.49
CA LEU A 137 0.59 -0.52 -7.51
C LEU A 137 -0.40 -1.42 -6.74
N VAL A 138 -1.48 -0.84 -6.19
CA VAL A 138 -2.46 -1.60 -5.41
C VAL A 138 -3.20 -2.63 -6.27
N ILE A 139 -3.51 -2.30 -7.52
CA ILE A 139 -4.18 -3.20 -8.47
C ILE A 139 -3.26 -4.35 -8.88
N GLU A 140 -2.01 -4.06 -9.21
CA GLU A 140 -1.02 -5.05 -9.63
C GLU A 140 -0.69 -6.03 -8.51
N LEU A 141 -0.50 -5.53 -7.29
CA LEU A 141 -0.31 -6.37 -6.10
C LEU A 141 -1.50 -7.30 -5.88
N LYS A 142 -2.72 -6.77 -5.96
CA LYS A 142 -3.95 -7.57 -5.80
C LYS A 142 -4.12 -8.63 -6.89
N ALA A 143 -3.60 -8.38 -8.09
CA ALA A 143 -3.68 -9.33 -9.20
C ALA A 143 -2.72 -10.52 -9.02
N LEU A 144 -1.73 -10.43 -8.13
CA LEU A 144 -0.85 -11.55 -7.81
C LEU A 144 -1.64 -12.67 -7.12
N PRO A 145 -1.33 -13.95 -7.43
CA PRO A 145 -1.94 -15.10 -6.75
C PRO A 145 -1.34 -15.32 -5.34
N LEU A 146 -1.08 -14.25 -4.60
CA LEU A 146 -0.40 -14.22 -3.30
C LEU A 146 -1.27 -13.50 -2.26
N ASN A 147 -0.95 -13.69 -0.98
CA ASN A 147 -1.50 -12.85 0.06
C ASN A 147 -0.79 -11.48 0.04
N ILE A 148 -1.53 -10.38 0.11
CA ILE A 148 -0.97 -9.03 0.13
C ILE A 148 -1.29 -8.37 1.47
N ILE A 149 -0.26 -7.88 2.15
CA ILE A 149 -0.41 -7.22 3.45
C ILE A 149 0.19 -5.82 3.38
N TYR A 150 -0.64 -4.83 3.66
CA TYR A 150 -0.21 -3.45 3.84
C TYR A 150 -0.05 -3.18 5.33
N VAL A 151 1.11 -2.69 5.76
CA VAL A 151 1.34 -2.27 7.14
C VAL A 151 1.38 -0.75 7.19
N SER A 152 0.61 -0.15 8.11
CA SER A 152 0.61 1.30 8.33
C SER A 152 0.81 1.67 9.80
N ARG A 153 1.27 2.89 10.04
CA ARG A 153 1.33 3.47 11.38
C ARG A 153 -0.07 3.93 11.80
N ILE A 154 -0.20 4.37 13.05
CA ILE A 154 -1.46 4.87 13.61
C ILE A 154 -1.33 6.36 13.87
N ALA A 155 -2.40 7.10 13.61
CA ALA A 155 -2.58 8.48 14.03
C ALA A 155 -3.77 8.57 14.99
N THR A 156 -3.65 9.52 15.91
CA THR A 156 -4.66 9.81 16.91
C THR A 156 -5.30 11.15 16.59
N PHE A 157 -6.61 11.16 16.49
CA PHE A 157 -7.43 12.35 16.22
C PHE A 157 -8.30 12.64 17.43
N GLU A 158 -8.51 13.92 17.74
CA GLU A 158 -9.48 14.35 18.73
C GLU A 158 -10.69 14.93 18.00
N GLU A 159 -11.81 14.23 18.08
CA GLU A 159 -13.10 14.69 17.56
C GLU A 159 -14.09 14.72 18.73
N ASN A 160 -14.66 15.89 19.06
CA ASN A 160 -15.69 16.05 20.09
C ASN A 160 -15.31 15.43 21.47
N ASN A 161 -14.09 15.67 21.95
CA ASN A 161 -13.53 15.07 23.19
C ASN A 161 -13.39 13.53 23.17
N VAL A 162 -13.50 12.91 21.99
CA VAL A 162 -13.26 11.48 21.78
C VAL A 162 -11.95 11.30 21.02
N THR A 163 -11.06 10.50 21.61
CA THR A 163 -9.81 10.09 20.96
C THR A 163 -10.09 8.95 19.97
N ILE A 164 -9.91 9.23 18.68
CA ILE A 164 -10.10 8.27 17.60
C ILE A 164 -8.75 7.83 17.04
N GLU A 165 -8.52 6.52 17.07
CA GLU A 165 -7.33 5.89 16.51
C GLU A 165 -7.61 5.38 15.08
N LYS A 166 -6.95 5.97 14.06
CA LYS A 166 -7.07 5.63 12.62
C LYS A 166 -5.66 5.40 12.03
N PRO A 167 -5.51 4.75 10.86
CA PRO A 167 -4.22 4.73 10.17
C PRO A 167 -3.67 6.14 9.98
N SER A 168 -2.35 6.31 10.01
CA SER A 168 -1.70 7.60 9.71
C SER A 168 -1.79 8.01 8.24
N LEU A 169 -2.05 7.03 7.38
CA LEU A 169 -2.27 7.23 5.97
C LEU A 169 -3.50 8.14 5.74
N LYS A 170 -3.40 9.09 4.80
CA LYS A 170 -4.51 9.98 4.45
C LYS A 170 -5.74 9.16 4.05
N GLU A 171 -6.93 9.61 4.45
CA GLU A 171 -8.20 8.87 4.27
C GLU A 171 -8.43 8.41 2.82
N LYS A 172 -8.18 9.29 1.83
CA LYS A 172 -8.28 8.92 0.41
C LYS A 172 -7.42 7.71 0.03
N TYR A 173 -6.24 7.56 0.61
CA TYR A 173 -5.33 6.45 0.34
C TYR A 173 -5.70 5.21 1.17
N VAL A 174 -6.22 5.40 2.39
CA VAL A 174 -6.86 4.32 3.16
C VAL A 174 -7.99 3.71 2.36
N ASN A 175 -8.83 4.52 1.71
CA ASN A 175 -9.94 4.04 0.90
C ASN A 175 -9.48 3.20 -0.30
N VAL A 176 -8.38 3.60 -0.95
CA VAL A 176 -7.78 2.82 -2.06
C VAL A 176 -7.23 1.48 -1.57
N VAL A 177 -6.47 1.48 -0.47
CA VAL A 177 -5.87 0.25 0.09
C VAL A 177 -6.93 -0.67 0.68
N ASN A 178 -7.74 -0.15 1.61
CA ASN A 178 -8.77 -0.91 2.32
C ASN A 178 -9.88 -1.38 1.37
N GLY A 179 -10.26 -0.58 0.37
CA GLY A 179 -11.22 -0.99 -0.67
C GLY A 179 -10.75 -2.21 -1.48
N ASN A 180 -9.44 -2.52 -1.45
CA ASN A 180 -8.84 -3.70 -2.04
C ASN A 180 -8.50 -4.81 -1.02
N CYS A 181 -8.68 -4.55 0.28
CA CYS A 181 -8.47 -5.53 1.34
C CYS A 181 -9.73 -6.34 1.63
N ASP A 182 -9.52 -7.48 2.29
CA ASP A 182 -10.54 -8.34 2.88
C ASP A 182 -10.77 -7.97 4.35
N TYR A 183 -9.69 -7.62 5.06
CA TYR A 183 -9.70 -7.20 6.46
C TYR A 183 -8.83 -5.98 6.70
N MET A 184 -9.34 -5.07 7.53
CA MET A 184 -8.58 -4.04 8.20
C MET A 184 -8.42 -4.43 9.68
N ILE A 185 -7.18 -4.63 10.13
CA ILE A 185 -6.86 -5.15 11.46
C ILE A 185 -6.04 -4.11 12.21
N GLN A 186 -6.51 -3.73 13.41
CA GLN A 186 -5.73 -2.94 14.34
C GLN A 186 -4.94 -3.83 15.28
N ALA A 187 -3.62 -3.64 15.33
CA ALA A 187 -2.73 -4.23 16.31
C ALA A 187 -2.45 -3.26 17.46
N LYS A 188 -2.67 -3.70 18.69
CA LYS A 188 -2.47 -2.89 19.90
C LYS A 188 -1.73 -3.68 20.98
N LYS A 189 -0.86 -3.02 21.73
CA LYS A 189 -0.22 -3.58 22.92
C LYS A 189 -0.86 -2.97 24.16
N ILE A 190 -1.44 -3.82 25.01
CA ILE A 190 -2.04 -3.43 26.29
C ILE A 190 -1.24 -4.08 27.40
N GLY A 191 -0.40 -3.28 28.08
CA GLY A 191 0.59 -3.78 29.03
C GLY A 191 1.57 -4.75 28.36
N LYS A 192 1.51 -6.03 28.73
CA LYS A 192 2.34 -7.10 28.14
C LYS A 192 1.63 -7.91 27.06
N LYS A 193 0.32 -7.68 26.84
CA LYS A 193 -0.48 -8.46 25.90
C LYS A 193 -0.58 -7.76 24.56
N TYR A 194 -0.47 -8.52 23.49
CA TYR A 194 -0.75 -8.08 22.13
C TYR A 194 -2.20 -8.45 21.80
N VAL A 195 -2.98 -7.48 21.35
CA VAL A 195 -4.37 -7.66 20.95
C VAL A 195 -4.53 -7.24 19.50
N ARG A 196 -5.36 -7.98 18.76
CA ARG A 196 -5.62 -7.81 17.33
C ARG A 196 -7.12 -7.80 17.15
N PHE A 197 -7.67 -6.78 16.49
CA PHE A 197 -9.11 -6.70 16.28
C PHE A 197 -9.45 -6.08 14.92
N VAL A 198 -10.53 -6.57 14.34
CA VAL A 198 -11.03 -6.10 13.05
C VAL A 198 -11.68 -4.72 13.22
N LYS A 199 -11.31 -3.79 12.35
CA LYS A 199 -11.93 -2.48 12.21
C LYS A 199 -12.91 -2.42 11.07
N ASP A 200 -12.56 -3.10 9.98
CA ASP A 200 -13.38 -3.18 8.79
C ASP A 200 -13.13 -4.52 8.09
N LYS A 201 -14.12 -5.00 7.35
CA LYS A 201 -14.03 -6.23 6.56
C LYS A 201 -14.94 -6.18 5.35
N ARG A 202 -14.47 -6.73 4.24
CA ARG A 202 -15.19 -6.77 2.96
C ARG A 202 -16.53 -7.50 3.05
N LYS A 203 -16.57 -8.57 3.85
CA LYS A 203 -17.77 -9.39 4.09
C LYS A 203 -17.63 -10.17 5.40
N ASN A 204 -18.70 -10.86 5.79
CA ASN A 204 -18.64 -11.81 6.89
C ASN A 204 -18.09 -13.15 6.38
N TYR A 205 -16.86 -13.46 6.77
CA TYR A 205 -16.25 -14.76 6.52
C TYR A 205 -16.74 -15.78 7.56
N THR A 206 -16.80 -17.06 7.20
CA THR A 206 -17.07 -18.16 8.12
C THR A 206 -15.87 -19.09 8.16
N ARG A 207 -15.68 -19.81 9.26
CA ARG A 207 -14.54 -20.72 9.44
C ARG A 207 -14.53 -21.82 8.38
N GLU A 208 -15.71 -22.34 8.06
CA GLU A 208 -15.89 -23.41 7.07
C GLU A 208 -15.61 -22.97 5.63
N GLY A 209 -15.61 -21.66 5.38
CA GLY A 209 -15.35 -21.06 4.06
C GLY A 209 -13.87 -20.78 3.79
N ILE A 210 -13.00 -20.95 4.79
CA ILE A 210 -11.55 -20.74 4.67
C ILE A 210 -10.88 -22.09 4.42
N ASP A 211 -10.22 -22.20 3.28
CA ASP A 211 -9.52 -23.41 2.84
C ASP A 211 -8.06 -23.51 3.33
N ASP A 212 -7.42 -22.39 3.66
CA ASP A 212 -6.06 -22.36 4.19
C ASP A 212 -6.05 -22.39 5.73
N GLU A 213 -5.59 -23.51 6.28
CA GLU A 213 -5.50 -23.73 7.74
C GLU A 213 -4.60 -22.71 8.45
N ARG A 214 -3.55 -22.20 7.81
CA ARG A 214 -2.66 -21.18 8.41
C ARG A 214 -3.37 -19.84 8.48
N ILE A 215 -4.10 -19.47 7.42
CA ILE A 215 -4.92 -18.24 7.42
C ILE A 215 -6.04 -18.33 8.44
N LEU A 216 -6.71 -19.49 8.55
CA LEU A 216 -7.73 -19.73 9.57
C LEU A 216 -7.15 -19.57 10.99
N ALA A 217 -5.99 -20.18 11.27
CA ALA A 217 -5.33 -20.08 12.57
C ALA A 217 -4.96 -18.64 12.92
N ILE A 218 -4.48 -17.85 11.96
CA ILE A 218 -4.19 -16.42 12.15
C ILE A 218 -5.48 -15.66 12.49
N LEU A 219 -6.55 -15.86 11.71
CA LEU A 219 -7.82 -15.15 11.91
C LEU A 219 -8.51 -15.52 13.22
N ASP A 220 -8.34 -16.75 13.72
CA ASP A 220 -8.83 -17.13 15.05
C ASP A 220 -8.13 -16.36 16.18
N THR A 221 -6.93 -15.81 15.95
CA THR A 221 -6.29 -14.89 16.91
C THR A 221 -6.83 -13.45 16.85
N VAL A 222 -7.62 -13.12 15.83
CA VAL A 222 -8.10 -11.75 15.57
C VAL A 222 -9.55 -11.61 16.04
N THR A 223 -9.76 -10.75 17.03
CA THR A 223 -11.10 -10.48 17.55
C THR A 223 -11.97 -9.80 16.47
N GLY A 224 -13.18 -10.31 16.25
CA GLY A 224 -14.11 -9.77 15.25
C GLY A 224 -13.97 -10.34 13.83
N ALA A 225 -13.01 -11.26 13.59
CA ALA A 225 -12.79 -11.87 12.28
C ALA A 225 -14.06 -12.56 11.74
N PHE A 226 -14.72 -13.37 12.56
CA PHE A 226 -15.87 -14.20 12.17
C PHE A 226 -17.23 -13.69 12.67
N ASP A 227 -17.27 -12.52 13.33
CA ASP A 227 -18.51 -11.99 13.89
C ASP A 227 -19.51 -11.65 12.77
N LYS A 228 -20.77 -12.07 12.89
CA LYS A 228 -21.78 -11.72 11.88
C LYS A 228 -22.17 -10.24 12.04
N SER A 229 -22.00 -9.43 11.00
CA SER A 229 -22.64 -8.12 10.96
C SER A 229 -24.17 -8.31 11.00
N LYS A 230 -24.84 -7.62 11.93
CA LYS A 230 -26.31 -7.62 11.99
C LYS A 230 -26.81 -6.76 10.83
N SER A 231 -27.45 -7.37 9.84
CA SER A 231 -28.11 -6.60 8.77
C SER A 231 -29.31 -5.87 9.36
N ALA A 232 -29.36 -4.54 9.24
CA ALA A 232 -30.56 -3.77 9.53
C ALA A 232 -31.70 -4.22 8.60
N SER A 233 -32.92 -4.33 9.11
CA SER A 233 -34.09 -4.63 8.29
C SER A 233 -34.35 -3.51 7.27
N LYS A 234 -35.04 -3.80 6.16
CA LYS A 234 -35.37 -2.77 5.15
C LYS A 234 -36.05 -1.54 5.76
N ARG A 235 -36.92 -1.73 6.76
CA ARG A 235 -37.59 -0.64 7.48
C ARG A 235 -36.61 0.22 8.29
N GLU A 236 -35.62 -0.41 8.93
CA GLU A 236 -34.57 0.31 9.65
C GLU A 236 -33.63 1.02 8.68
N GLN A 237 -33.30 0.40 7.54
CA GLN A 237 -32.51 1.04 6.48
C GLN A 237 -33.21 2.28 5.92
N ASP A 238 -34.49 2.18 5.56
CA ASP A 238 -35.28 3.30 5.04
C ASP A 238 -35.37 4.45 6.07
N ALA A 239 -35.49 4.11 7.36
CA ALA A 239 -35.50 5.09 8.44
C ALA A 239 -34.13 5.76 8.68
N ILE A 240 -33.03 5.03 8.51
CA ILE A 240 -31.66 5.57 8.60
C ILE A 240 -31.40 6.52 7.42
N VAL A 241 -31.76 6.12 6.19
CA VAL A 241 -31.58 6.95 4.99
C VAL A 241 -32.36 8.25 5.12
N LYS A 242 -33.61 8.20 5.58
CA LYS A 242 -34.43 9.39 5.79
C LYS A 242 -33.79 10.36 6.79
N LYS A 243 -33.23 9.85 7.89
CA LYS A 243 -32.51 10.66 8.87
C LYS A 243 -31.22 11.26 8.32
N MET A 244 -30.48 10.52 7.49
CA MET A 244 -29.26 11.04 6.87
C MET A 244 -29.57 12.15 5.86
N GLN A 245 -30.65 12.01 5.08
CA GLN A 245 -31.10 13.05 4.14
C GLN A 245 -31.58 14.30 4.87
N GLU A 246 -32.36 14.14 5.95
CA GLU A 246 -32.79 15.26 6.80
C GLU A 246 -31.57 15.99 7.42
N GLN A 247 -30.56 15.24 7.89
CA GLN A 247 -29.31 15.83 8.41
C GLN A 247 -28.49 16.54 7.33
N GLU A 248 -28.44 16.00 6.12
CA GLU A 248 -27.70 16.60 5.00
C GLU A 248 -28.38 17.88 4.50
N GLU A 249 -29.72 17.91 4.47
CA GLU A 249 -30.51 19.11 4.18
C GLU A 249 -30.34 20.20 5.27
N GLU A 250 -30.37 19.83 6.56
CA GLU A 250 -30.12 20.78 7.66
C GLU A 250 -28.72 21.41 7.59
N VAL A 251 -27.68 20.62 7.31
CA VAL A 251 -26.30 21.12 7.16
C VAL A 251 -26.16 22.06 5.94
N LEU A 252 -26.85 21.74 4.83
CA LEU A 252 -26.88 22.60 3.64
C LEU A 252 -27.59 23.93 3.92
N GLU A 253 -28.71 23.92 4.65
CA GLU A 253 -29.43 25.14 5.04
C GLU A 253 -28.64 26.00 6.03
N GLU A 254 -27.95 25.40 7.01
CA GLU A 254 -27.07 26.13 7.94
C GLU A 254 -25.90 26.80 7.20
N SER A 255 -25.24 26.07 6.28
CA SER A 255 -24.12 26.60 5.48
C SER A 255 -24.52 27.73 4.52
N ALA A 256 -25.80 27.81 4.14
CA ALA A 256 -26.35 28.87 3.30
C ALA A 256 -26.71 30.14 4.11
N SER A 257 -26.76 30.05 5.45
CA SER A 257 -27.19 31.13 6.35
C SER A 257 -26.04 31.88 7.04
N GLU A 258 -24.80 31.37 6.96
CA GLU A 258 -23.61 32.06 7.51
C GLU A 258 -23.04 33.12 6.53
N PRO A 259 -22.77 34.37 6.98
CA PRO A 259 -22.09 35.37 6.16
C PRO A 259 -20.62 34.99 5.96
N GLN A 260 -20.19 34.85 4.70
CA GLN A 260 -18.79 34.60 4.33
C GLN A 260 -17.86 35.73 4.83
N GLN A 261 -17.10 35.48 5.90
CA GLN A 261 -15.81 36.13 6.11
C GLN A 261 -14.72 35.26 5.50
N GLY A 262 -14.03 35.81 4.51
CA GLY A 262 -13.20 35.07 3.58
C GLY A 262 -11.95 34.46 4.21
N GLU A 263 -11.75 33.16 3.92
CA GLU A 263 -10.43 32.57 3.70
C GLU A 263 -10.46 31.79 2.38
N LYS A 264 -9.58 32.16 1.46
CA LYS A 264 -9.39 31.43 0.20
C LYS A 264 -8.63 30.13 0.46
N SER A 265 -9.31 29.08 0.89
CA SER A 265 -8.85 27.71 0.65
C SER A 265 -9.29 27.29 -0.76
N LYS A 266 -8.33 27.15 -1.69
CA LYS A 266 -8.59 26.55 -3.00
C LYS A 266 -8.99 25.08 -2.79
N LEU A 267 -10.29 24.82 -2.76
CA LEU A 267 -10.85 23.49 -2.90
C LEU A 267 -10.60 23.07 -4.36
N TYR A 268 -9.69 22.11 -4.56
CA TYR A 268 -9.49 21.49 -5.88
C TYR A 268 -10.75 20.68 -6.19
N VAL A 269 -11.61 21.22 -7.04
CA VAL A 269 -12.71 20.49 -7.65
C VAL A 269 -12.10 19.61 -8.74
N ASP A 270 -12.32 18.29 -8.65
CA ASP A 270 -11.84 17.33 -9.65
C ASP A 270 -12.27 17.78 -11.06
N PRO A 271 -11.36 17.88 -12.04
CA PRO A 271 -11.75 18.03 -13.42
C PRO A 271 -12.54 16.80 -13.87
N PRO A 272 -13.63 16.97 -14.64
CA PRO A 272 -14.38 15.85 -15.20
C PRO A 272 -13.48 15.00 -16.10
N GLU A 273 -13.66 13.68 -16.02
CA GLU A 273 -12.98 12.61 -16.76
C GLU A 273 -12.14 13.07 -17.96
N ALA A 274 -10.82 13.09 -17.82
CA ALA A 274 -9.90 13.11 -18.95
C ALA A 274 -9.80 11.69 -19.55
N LYS A 275 -10.86 11.26 -20.23
CA LYS A 275 -10.74 10.30 -21.34
C LYS A 275 -10.29 11.10 -22.56
N GLU A 276 -9.24 10.63 -23.22
CA GLU A 276 -8.50 11.23 -24.34
C GLU A 276 -7.40 12.23 -23.95
N LEU A 277 -6.19 11.71 -23.69
CA LEU A 277 -4.91 12.26 -24.18
C LEU A 277 -3.78 11.24 -23.90
N PHE A 278 -3.75 10.17 -24.70
CA PHE A 278 -2.61 9.24 -24.77
C PHE A 278 -2.36 8.85 -26.24
N GLU A 279 -1.98 9.83 -27.04
CA GLU A 279 -1.06 9.72 -28.16
C GLU A 279 -0.01 10.78 -27.79
N ASP A 280 1.15 10.48 -27.21
CA ASP A 280 2.28 9.81 -27.83
C ASP A 280 3.16 9.15 -26.75
N LEU A 281 3.07 7.83 -26.62
CA LEU A 281 4.14 6.99 -26.09
C LEU A 281 4.28 5.82 -27.05
N GLU A 282 4.81 6.09 -28.24
CA GLU A 282 5.36 5.03 -29.09
C GLU A 282 6.55 4.40 -28.36
N VAL A 283 6.29 3.27 -27.71
CA VAL A 283 7.34 2.33 -27.32
C VAL A 283 7.82 1.68 -28.61
N ASP A 284 8.97 2.11 -29.12
CA ASP A 284 9.64 1.50 -30.27
C ASP A 284 9.91 0.00 -29.99
N PRO A 285 9.21 -0.93 -30.68
CA PRO A 285 9.32 -2.36 -30.42
C PRO A 285 10.59 -2.99 -31.01
N THR A 286 11.53 -2.20 -31.55
CA THR A 286 12.72 -2.71 -32.23
C THR A 286 14.05 -2.56 -31.47
N LYS A 287 14.05 -2.02 -30.24
CA LYS A 287 15.27 -1.98 -29.41
C LYS A 287 15.52 -3.31 -28.68
N PRO A 288 16.65 -4.00 -28.94
CA PRO A 288 16.99 -5.21 -28.19
C PRO A 288 17.36 -4.87 -26.73
N PRO A 289 17.22 -5.83 -25.80
CA PRO A 289 17.55 -5.64 -24.40
C PRO A 289 19.04 -5.30 -24.23
N PHE A 290 19.30 -4.36 -23.33
CA PHE A 290 20.60 -3.79 -23.02
C PHE A 290 21.63 -4.91 -22.77
N THR A 291 22.67 -4.98 -23.61
CA THR A 291 23.81 -5.88 -23.40
C THR A 291 24.65 -5.41 -22.21
N GLU A 292 24.99 -6.34 -21.32
CA GLU A 292 25.93 -6.13 -20.22
C GLU A 292 27.24 -5.47 -20.71
N PRO A 293 27.85 -4.54 -19.95
CA PRO A 293 29.18 -4.06 -20.29
C PRO A 293 30.18 -5.21 -20.12
N LYS A 294 30.84 -5.58 -21.22
CA LYS A 294 31.98 -6.50 -21.22
C LYS A 294 33.08 -5.97 -20.30
N GLN A 295 33.56 -6.81 -19.40
CA GLN A 295 34.83 -6.60 -18.72
C GLN A 295 35.95 -6.69 -19.75
N ASP A 296 36.60 -5.56 -20.05
CA ASP A 296 37.86 -5.56 -20.77
C ASP A 296 38.94 -6.17 -19.88
N SER A 297 39.27 -7.43 -20.18
CA SER A 297 40.55 -8.02 -19.83
C SER A 297 41.60 -7.51 -20.81
N ASN A 298 42.62 -6.79 -20.33
CA ASN A 298 43.95 -6.98 -20.88
C ASN A 298 45.05 -6.79 -19.82
N PRO A 299 46.15 -7.57 -19.89
CA PRO A 299 47.14 -7.72 -18.84
C PRO A 299 48.42 -6.93 -19.16
N GLU A 300 48.90 -6.10 -18.24
CA GLU A 300 50.32 -5.72 -18.23
C GLU A 300 50.80 -5.60 -16.79
N GLY A 301 51.75 -6.48 -16.44
CA GLY A 301 52.37 -6.54 -15.14
C GLY A 301 53.46 -5.48 -15.00
N HIS A 302 53.62 -4.97 -13.77
CA HIS A 302 54.89 -4.47 -13.25
C HIS A 302 54.89 -4.54 -11.70
N PRO A 303 56.07 -4.56 -11.07
CA PRO A 303 56.38 -5.54 -10.04
C PRO A 303 56.06 -5.10 -8.61
N VAL A 304 55.92 -6.12 -7.75
CA VAL A 304 55.77 -6.04 -6.29
C VAL A 304 56.96 -5.31 -5.67
N SER A 305 56.73 -4.09 -5.19
CA SER A 305 57.64 -3.37 -4.29
C SER A 305 57.31 -3.73 -2.84
N ASN A 306 58.14 -4.61 -2.26
CA ASN A 306 58.22 -4.90 -0.84
C ASN A 306 58.52 -3.61 -0.04
N ARG A 307 57.55 -3.11 0.74
CA ARG A 307 57.84 -2.18 1.84
C ARG A 307 57.31 -2.73 3.16
N LYS A 308 58.29 -2.98 4.03
CA LYS A 308 58.20 -3.48 5.41
C LYS A 308 57.22 -2.64 6.25
N ARG A 309 56.37 -3.32 7.02
CA ARG A 309 55.65 -2.74 8.17
C ARG A 309 56.66 -2.30 9.23
N PRO A 310 56.55 -1.11 9.84
CA PRO A 310 57.19 -0.85 11.12
C PRO A 310 56.33 -1.45 12.24
N LYS A 311 56.98 -2.21 13.12
CA LYS A 311 56.47 -2.55 14.45
C LYS A 311 56.77 -1.40 15.41
N ILE A 312 56.10 -1.45 16.56
CA ILE A 312 56.41 -0.83 17.86
C ILE A 312 55.68 0.52 18.03
N LYS A 313 54.84 0.73 19.05
CA LYS A 313 54.88 0.29 20.45
C LYS A 313 53.47 0.10 21.00
#